data_AF-A0A336JNS1-F1
#
_entry.id   AF-A0A336JNS1-F1
#
_cell.length_a   1.000
_cell.length_b   1.000
_cell.length_c   1.000
_cell.angle_alpha   90.00
_cell.angle_beta   90.00
_cell.angle_gamma   90.00
#
_symmetry.space_group_name_H-M   'P 1'
#
loop_
_entity.id
_entity.type
_entity.pdbx_description
1 polymer ?
#
loop_
_entity_poly.entity_id
_entity_poly.type
_entity_poly.pdbx_seq_one_letter_code
_entity_poly.pdbx_strand_id
1 'polypeptide(L)' 'MTDEQVKEILNRVLTWPRERREDAAQLLLALEAREGEFYQPDDDEWAAIEEGLAQASRGEFASADEIAALLSPPRP' A
#
# COMPACT_ATOMS: atom_id res chain seq x y z
N MET A 1 8.94 6.52 -17.65
CA MET A 1 8.10 5.77 -18.59
C MET A 1 7.41 6.79 -19.47
N THR A 2 7.43 6.62 -20.79
CA THR A 2 6.71 7.50 -21.71
C THR A 2 5.26 7.05 -21.86
N ASP A 3 4.37 7.94 -22.31
CA ASP A 3 2.97 7.59 -22.60
C ASP A 3 2.87 6.41 -23.58
N GLU A 4 3.79 6.35 -24.53
CA GLU A 4 3.84 5.26 -25.51
C GLU A 4 4.19 3.92 -24.86
N GLN A 5 5.13 3.92 -23.91
CA GLN A 5 5.46 2.72 -23.14
C GLN A 5 4.28 2.27 -22.26
N VAL A 6 3.51 3.20 -21.69
CA VAL A 6 2.28 2.89 -20.93
C VAL A 6 1.25 2.23 -21.85
N LYS A 7 0.99 2.79 -23.03
CA LYS A 7 0.05 2.22 -24.00
C LYS A 7 0.46 0.82 -24.44
N GLU A 8 1.75 0.58 -24.69
CA GLU A 8 2.24 -0.77 -25.04
C GLU A 8 1.97 -1.79 -23.93
N ILE A 9 2.13 -1.40 -22.66
CA ILE A 9 1.80 -2.27 -21.52
C ILE A 9 0.31 -2.58 -21.50
N LEU A 10 -0.55 -1.56 -21.62
CA LEU A 10 -2.01 -1.73 -21.62
C LEU A 10 -2.48 -2.60 -22.80
N ASN A 11 -1.87 -2.46 -23.97
CA ASN A 11 -2.13 -3.33 -25.11
C ASN A 11 -1.80 -4.80 -24.83
N ARG A 12 -0.72 -5.09 -24.08
CA ARG A 12 -0.40 -6.45 -23.65
C ARG A 12 -1.39 -6.98 -22.60
N VAL A 13 -1.91 -6.14 -21.72
CA VAL A 13 -2.96 -6.56 -20.76
C VAL A 13 -4.18 -7.09 -21.49
N LEU A 14 -4.54 -6.52 -22.65
CA LEU A 14 -5.70 -6.98 -23.43
C LEU A 14 -5.60 -8.44 -23.91
N THR A 15 -4.38 -9.01 -23.98
CA THR A 15 -4.15 -10.40 -24.40
C THR A 15 -4.22 -11.40 -23.23
N TRP A 16 -4.36 -10.92 -21.99
CA TRP A 16 -4.41 -11.78 -20.81
C TRP A 16 -5.74 -12.54 -20.68
N PRO A 17 -5.78 -13.62 -19.89
CA PRO A 17 -7.03 -14.24 -19.45
C PRO A 17 -7.98 -13.22 -18.83
N ARG A 18 -9.28 -13.46 -18.96
CA ARG A 18 -10.33 -12.53 -18.52
C ARG A 18 -10.19 -12.11 -17.06
N GLU A 19 -10.00 -13.05 -16.15
CA GLU A 19 -9.85 -12.80 -14.70
C GLU A 19 -8.72 -11.80 -14.43
N ARG A 20 -7.54 -12.02 -15.03
CA ARG A 20 -6.38 -11.13 -14.94
C ARG A 20 -6.64 -9.73 -15.53
N ARG A 21 -7.50 -9.61 -16.54
CA ARG A 21 -7.90 -8.30 -17.10
C ARG A 21 -8.86 -7.56 -16.18
N GLU A 22 -9.77 -8.28 -15.54
CA GLU A 22 -10.69 -7.72 -14.54
C GLU A 22 -9.90 -7.19 -13.34
N ASP A 23 -8.92 -7.94 -12.83
CA ASP A 23 -8.01 -7.47 -11.76
C ASP A 23 -7.26 -6.19 -12.18
N ALA A 24 -6.68 -6.18 -13.38
CA ALA A 24 -5.95 -5.02 -13.89
C ALA A 24 -6.86 -3.78 -14.02
N ALA A 25 -8.10 -3.97 -14.49
CA ALA A 25 -9.07 -2.88 -14.61
C ALA A 25 -9.46 -2.34 -13.22
N GLN A 26 -9.69 -3.20 -12.24
CA GLN A 26 -10.01 -2.79 -10.87
C GLN A 26 -8.88 -1.97 -10.24
N LEU A 27 -7.62 -2.39 -10.44
CA LEU A 27 -6.46 -1.65 -9.95
C LEU A 27 -6.36 -0.25 -10.57
N LEU A 28 -6.55 -0.13 -11.88
CA LEU A 28 -6.52 1.16 -12.57
C LEU A 28 -7.65 2.08 -12.10
N LEU A 29 -8.87 1.56 -11.97
CA LEU A 29 -10.01 2.31 -11.42
C LEU A 29 -9.76 2.76 -9.97
N ALA A 30 -9.12 1.93 -9.15
CA ALA A 30 -8.75 2.31 -7.79
C ALA A 30 -7.68 3.41 -7.76
N LEU A 31 -6.76 3.42 -8.73
CA LEU A 31 -5.77 4.49 -8.86
C LEU A 31 -6.42 5.81 -9.30
N GLU A 32 -7.37 5.75 -10.25
CA GLU A 32 -8.16 6.92 -10.68
C GLU A 32 -9.01 7.48 -9.54
N ALA A 33 -9.67 6.61 -8.76
CA ALA A 33 -10.47 7.04 -7.62
C ALA A 33 -9.63 7.72 -6.53
N ARG A 34 -8.36 7.31 -6.39
CA ARG A 34 -7.41 7.90 -5.45
C ARG A 34 -6.69 9.13 -6.01
N GLU A 35 -6.91 9.47 -7.28
CA GLU A 35 -6.29 10.65 -7.89
C GLU A 35 -6.84 11.92 -7.23
N GLY A 36 -6.00 12.56 -6.40
CA GLY A 36 -6.38 13.71 -5.58
C GLY A 36 -6.69 13.38 -4.12
N GLU A 37 -6.85 12.10 -3.75
CA GLU A 37 -6.95 11.64 -2.37
C GLU A 37 -5.54 11.27 -1.85
N PHE A 38 -4.77 12.28 -1.46
CA PHE A 38 -3.67 12.02 -0.54
C PHE A 38 -4.29 11.69 0.82
N TYR A 39 -3.98 10.51 1.36
CA TYR A 39 -4.27 10.23 2.76
C TYR A 39 -3.54 11.28 3.60
N GLN A 40 -4.33 12.14 4.23
CA GLN A 40 -3.87 13.11 5.19
C GLN A 40 -4.20 12.52 6.56
N PRO A 41 -3.18 12.04 7.30
CA PRO A 41 -3.38 11.60 8.67
C PRO A 41 -4.10 12.70 9.44
N ASP A 42 -5.05 12.32 10.29
CA ASP A 42 -5.59 13.27 11.25
C ASP A 42 -4.52 13.67 12.29
N ASP A 43 -4.83 14.64 13.15
CA ASP A 43 -3.87 15.18 14.12
C ASP A 43 -3.35 14.09 15.09
N ASP A 44 -4.19 13.11 15.45
CA ASP A 44 -3.82 12.03 16.36
C ASP A 44 -2.91 11.02 15.66
N GLU A 45 -3.23 10.67 14.42
CA GLU A 45 -2.40 9.81 13.57
C GLU A 45 -1.05 10.47 13.27
N TRP A 46 -1.03 11.78 13.03
CA TRP A 46 0.20 12.54 12.82
C TRP A 46 1.07 12.56 14.07
N ALA A 47 0.47 12.82 15.25
CA ALA A 47 1.19 12.76 16.52
C ALA A 47 1.77 11.37 16.80
N ALA A 48 1.03 10.30 16.47
CA ALA A 48 1.52 8.92 16.62
C ALA A 48 2.71 8.63 15.69
N ILE A 49 2.69 9.15 14.45
CA ILE A 49 3.82 9.03 13.51
C ILE A 49 5.05 9.77 14.06
N GLU A 50 4.90 11.00 14.54
CA GLU A 50 6.00 11.78 15.11
C GLU A 50 6.62 11.11 16.32
N GLU A 51 5.80 10.56 17.23
CA GLU A 51 6.29 9.81 18.39
C GLU A 51 7.01 8.52 17.96
N GLY A 52 6.47 7.77 17.00
CA GLY A 52 7.14 6.58 16.46
C GLY A 52 8.52 6.90 15.86
N LEU A 53 8.65 8.03 15.15
CA LEU A 53 9.93 8.51 14.64
C LEU A 53 10.90 8.89 15.78
N ALA A 54 10.40 9.53 16.83
CA ALA A 54 11.18 9.87 18.01
C ALA A 54 11.68 8.61 18.74
N GLN A 55 10.83 7.60 18.93
CA GLN A 55 11.18 6.29 19.50
C GLN A 55 12.26 5.59 18.68
N ALA A 56 12.09 5.54 17.35
CA ALA A 56 13.08 4.96 16.45
C ALA A 56 14.45 5.64 16.57
N SER A 57 14.48 6.97 16.70
CA SER A 57 15.73 7.73 16.89
C SER A 57 16.45 7.38 18.20
N ARG A 58 15.70 6.97 19.23
CA ARG A 58 16.22 6.49 20.53
C ARG A 58 16.55 4.99 20.52
N GLY A 59 16.26 4.27 19.44
CA GLY A 59 16.43 2.83 19.35
C GLY A 59 15.32 2.02 20.03
N GLU A 60 14.20 2.65 20.35
CA GLU A 60 13.03 2.03 21.02
C GLU A 60 12.17 1.31 19.98
N PHE A 61 12.70 0.24 19.40
CA PHE A 61 11.93 -0.63 18.50
C PHE A 61 11.29 -1.77 19.27
N ALA A 62 10.11 -2.20 18.82
CA ALA A 62 9.58 -3.49 19.21
C ALA A 62 10.57 -4.59 18.80
N SER A 63 10.75 -5.57 19.67
CA SER A 63 11.52 -6.77 19.39
C SER A 63 10.83 -7.63 18.32
N ALA A 64 11.61 -8.49 17.67
CA ALA A 64 11.07 -9.42 16.67
C ALA A 64 10.00 -10.35 17.26
N ASP A 65 10.16 -10.76 18.53
CA ASP A 65 9.21 -11.62 19.23
C ASP A 65 7.88 -10.92 19.51
N GLU A 66 7.90 -9.63 19.85
CA GLU A 66 6.68 -8.82 20.05
C GLU A 66 5.91 -8.65 18.75
N ILE A 67 6.60 -8.37 17.64
CA ILE A 67 5.98 -8.28 16.32
C ILE A 67 5.43 -9.65 15.88
N ALA A 68 6.16 -10.73 16.11
CA ALA A 68 5.70 -12.08 15.77
C ALA A 68 4.45 -12.48 16.57
N ALA A 69 4.37 -12.11 17.84
CA ALA A 69 3.18 -12.33 18.66
C ALA A 69 1.96 -11.56 18.14
N LEU A 70 2.14 -10.31 17.71
CA LEU A 70 1.06 -9.48 17.14
C LEU A 70 0.52 -10.03 15.81
N LEU A 71 1.40 -10.55 14.95
CA LEU A 71 1.05 -11.04 13.61
C LEU A 71 0.62 -12.52 13.60
N SER A 72 0.70 -13.20 14.74
CA SER A 72 0.26 -14.59 14.85
C SER A 72 -1.27 -14.68 14.80
N PRO A 73 -1.84 -15.58 13.98
CA PRO A 73 -3.28 -15.77 13.96
C PRO A 73 -3.80 -16.25 15.32
N PRO A 74 -5.03 -15.89 15.72
CA PRO A 74 -5.61 -16.38 16.97
C PRO A 74 -5.62 -17.92 16.95
N ARG A 75 -5.12 -18.54 18.02
CA ARG A 75 -5.19 -20.00 18.16
C ARG A 75 -6.67 -20.42 18.29
N PRO A 76 -7.11 -21.48 17.59
CA PRO A 76 -8.48 -21.99 17.70
C PRO A 76 -8.78 -22.55 19.10
#